data_AF-A0A3M4Z3M5-F1
#
_entry.id   AF-A0A3M4Z3M5-F1
#
_cell.length_a   1.000
_cell.length_b   1.000
_cell.length_c   1.000
_cell.angle_alpha   90.00
_cell.angle_beta   90.00
_cell.angle_gamma   90.00
#
_symmetry.space_group_name_H-M   'P 1'
#
loop_
_entity.id
_entity.type
_entity.pdbx_description
1 polymer ?
#
loop_
_entity_poly.entity_id
_entity_poly.type
_entity_poly.pdbx_seq_one_letter_code
_entity_poly.pdbx_strand_id
1 'polypeptide(L)'
;MMNIKFSSVRMEETLQVFKLGDQLTLNGETFDFSIMVDGDTLPRGSVKSRWFDGEVDKQGGVLSLTLILPNPANYSQEQAFPVPLTDVPDGFIALPDPLPTDDPVEPALPSPEPVSKVGVIDWSQLITKKMKDAEQAARELALAKADLAARNSAAAFQIARIQDRIETLGYGIEAGDATEEEEEEAEALAPVLKAWKAYKFALGKVTAQPTWHQAPVWPVAPAIPEIAAAPMLVEEPLA
;
A
#
# COMPACT_ATOMS: atom_id res chain seq x y z
N MET A 1 -13.46 -10.29 -19.31
CA MET A 1 -13.11 -11.60 -18.70
C MET A 1 -13.47 -11.54 -17.23
N MET A 2 -13.93 -12.63 -16.61
CA MET A 2 -14.35 -12.64 -15.21
C MET A 2 -13.81 -13.86 -14.47
N ASN A 3 -13.22 -13.65 -13.30
CA ASN A 3 -12.74 -14.68 -12.38
C ASN A 3 -13.58 -14.62 -11.10
N ILE A 4 -14.05 -15.79 -10.65
CA ILE A 4 -14.90 -15.90 -9.47
C ILE A 4 -14.22 -16.84 -8.48
N LYS A 5 -13.93 -16.31 -7.29
CA LYS A 5 -13.55 -17.09 -6.11
C LYS A 5 -14.80 -17.36 -5.27
N PHE A 6 -14.70 -18.34 -4.38
CA PHE A 6 -15.80 -18.70 -3.51
C PHE A 6 -15.38 -18.74 -2.04
N SER A 7 -16.26 -18.25 -1.18
CA SER A 7 -16.21 -18.44 0.27
C SER A 7 -17.35 -19.36 0.69
N SER A 8 -17.03 -20.55 1.19
CA SER A 8 -18.02 -21.51 1.65
C SER A 8 -18.65 -21.07 2.98
N VAL A 9 -19.98 -21.00 3.05
CA VAL A 9 -20.70 -20.57 4.25
C VAL A 9 -21.87 -21.52 4.55
N ARG A 10 -22.00 -21.95 5.80
CA ARG A 10 -23.12 -22.79 6.25
C ARG A 10 -24.45 -22.04 6.06
N MET A 11 -25.28 -22.51 5.13
CA MET A 11 -26.49 -21.81 4.68
C MET A 11 -27.41 -22.76 3.89
N GLU A 12 -28.73 -22.63 4.05
CA GLU A 12 -29.70 -23.49 3.35
C GLU A 12 -30.24 -22.90 2.04
N GLU A 13 -30.11 -21.59 1.82
CA GLU A 13 -30.59 -21.00 0.55
C GLU A 13 -29.64 -21.35 -0.58
N THR A 14 -30.17 -21.44 -1.80
CA THR A 14 -29.38 -21.73 -2.99
C THR A 14 -28.90 -20.46 -3.67
N LEU A 15 -27.80 -20.57 -4.41
CA LEU A 15 -27.26 -19.50 -5.23
C LEU A 15 -27.34 -19.90 -6.71
N GLN A 16 -27.98 -19.06 -7.52
CA GLN A 16 -27.95 -19.11 -8.97
C GLN A 16 -27.15 -17.92 -9.47
N VAL A 17 -26.20 -18.18 -10.37
CA VAL A 17 -25.32 -17.17 -10.93
C VAL A 17 -25.45 -17.18 -12.46
N PHE A 18 -25.72 -16.01 -13.03
CA PHE A 18 -25.75 -15.79 -14.47
C PHE A 18 -24.85 -14.62 -14.82
N LYS A 19 -23.94 -14.80 -15.77
CA LYS A 19 -22.97 -13.80 -16.19
C LYS A 19 -23.23 -13.35 -17.63
N LEU A 20 -23.16 -12.05 -17.87
CA LEU A 20 -23.30 -11.45 -19.20
C LEU A 20 -22.34 -10.26 -19.32
N GLY A 21 -21.23 -10.43 -20.04
CA GLY A 21 -20.20 -9.40 -20.14
C GLY A 21 -19.63 -9.03 -18.77
N ASP A 22 -19.75 -7.75 -18.40
CA ASP A 22 -19.35 -7.21 -17.10
C ASP A 22 -20.51 -7.16 -16.08
N GLN A 23 -21.64 -7.81 -16.39
CA GLN A 23 -22.80 -7.93 -15.50
C GLN A 23 -22.86 -9.32 -14.85
N LEU A 24 -23.26 -9.35 -13.58
CA LEU A 24 -23.47 -10.58 -12.82
C LEU A 24 -24.84 -10.55 -12.16
N THR A 25 -25.65 -11.57 -12.42
CA THR A 25 -26.98 -11.75 -11.82
C THR A 25 -26.93 -12.86 -10.79
N LEU A 26 -27.32 -12.55 -9.55
CA LEU A 26 -27.35 -13.48 -8.41
C LEU A 26 -28.80 -13.61 -7.93
N ASN A 27 -29.39 -14.80 -8.02
CA ASN A 27 -30.78 -15.05 -7.62
C ASN A 27 -31.80 -14.02 -8.18
N GLY A 28 -31.60 -13.58 -9.42
CA GLY A 28 -32.45 -12.58 -10.10
C GLY A 28 -32.08 -11.11 -9.83
N GLU A 29 -31.06 -10.84 -9.01
CA GLU A 29 -30.54 -9.49 -8.76
C GLU A 29 -29.30 -9.20 -9.62
N THR A 30 -29.36 -8.21 -10.51
CA THR A 30 -28.31 -7.89 -11.50
C THR A 30 -27.40 -6.77 -11.03
N PHE A 31 -26.10 -7.02 -10.99
CA PHE A 31 -25.05 -6.07 -10.67
C PHE A 31 -24.25 -5.75 -11.95
N ASP A 32 -24.20 -4.47 -12.32
CA ASP A 32 -23.52 -4.01 -13.52
C ASP A 32 -22.17 -3.37 -13.16
N PHE A 33 -21.06 -4.04 -13.51
CA PHE A 33 -19.70 -3.57 -13.27
C PHE A 33 -19.08 -2.88 -14.50
N SER A 34 -19.88 -2.58 -15.53
CA SER A 34 -19.39 -2.01 -16.80
C SER A 34 -18.70 -0.66 -16.64
N ILE A 35 -18.97 0.08 -15.56
CA ILE A 35 -18.33 1.39 -15.32
C ILE A 35 -16.91 1.27 -14.75
N MET A 36 -16.53 0.10 -14.22
CA MET A 36 -15.18 -0.12 -13.71
C MET A 36 -14.17 -0.12 -14.86
N VAL A 37 -13.06 0.55 -14.67
CA VAL A 37 -11.91 0.52 -15.59
C VAL A 37 -10.74 -0.24 -14.98
N ASP A 38 -9.73 -0.50 -15.81
CA ASP A 38 -8.54 -1.22 -15.37
C ASP A 38 -7.79 -0.50 -14.24
N GLY A 39 -7.53 -1.22 -13.16
CA GLY A 39 -6.92 -0.74 -11.92
C GLY A 39 -7.93 -0.27 -10.86
N ASP A 40 -9.22 -0.28 -11.15
CA ASP A 40 -10.26 0.08 -10.18
C ASP A 40 -10.55 -1.05 -9.18
N THR A 41 -10.93 -0.65 -7.97
CA THR A 41 -11.41 -1.55 -6.92
C THR A 41 -12.68 -1.00 -6.30
N LEU A 42 -13.69 -1.85 -6.15
CA LEU A 42 -14.82 -1.64 -5.26
C LEU A 42 -14.53 -2.37 -3.94
N PRO A 43 -14.34 -1.66 -2.83
CA PRO A 43 -14.12 -2.28 -1.53
C PRO A 43 -15.25 -3.21 -1.08
N ARG A 44 -14.96 -4.08 -0.12
CA ARG A 44 -15.97 -4.92 0.52
C ARG A 44 -17.12 -4.07 1.05
N GLY A 45 -18.35 -4.48 0.72
CA GLY A 45 -19.57 -3.80 1.14
C GLY A 45 -20.01 -2.64 0.25
N SER A 46 -19.26 -2.30 -0.80
CA SER A 46 -19.72 -1.38 -1.85
C SER A 46 -20.86 -2.00 -2.66
N VAL A 47 -20.79 -3.30 -2.94
CA VAL A 47 -21.90 -4.05 -3.53
C VAL A 47 -22.87 -4.46 -2.42
N LYS A 48 -24.10 -3.94 -2.44
CA LYS A 48 -25.11 -4.16 -1.39
C LYS A 48 -25.84 -5.48 -1.60
N SER A 49 -25.11 -6.57 -1.46
CA SER A 49 -25.67 -7.92 -1.50
C SER A 49 -24.88 -8.84 -0.60
N ARG A 50 -25.60 -9.73 0.10
CA ARG A 50 -25.00 -10.72 0.99
C ARG A 50 -24.11 -11.72 0.26
N TRP A 51 -24.31 -11.87 -1.06
CA TRP A 51 -23.65 -12.88 -1.87
C TRP A 51 -22.21 -12.53 -2.23
N PHE A 52 -21.78 -11.28 -2.05
CA PHE A 52 -20.39 -10.87 -2.26
C PHE A 52 -19.62 -10.92 -0.94
N ASP A 53 -18.48 -11.63 -0.94
CA ASP A 53 -17.60 -11.77 0.23
C ASP A 53 -16.19 -11.30 -0.08
N GLY A 54 -16.06 -10.01 -0.41
CA GLY A 54 -14.78 -9.41 -0.73
C GLY A 54 -14.93 -8.09 -1.47
N GLU A 55 -13.79 -7.58 -1.92
CA GLU A 55 -13.73 -6.52 -2.90
C GLU A 55 -13.97 -7.06 -4.32
N VAL A 56 -14.27 -6.15 -5.25
CA VAL A 56 -14.32 -6.43 -6.69
C VAL A 56 -13.21 -5.63 -7.33
N ASP A 57 -12.29 -6.31 -8.00
CA ASP A 57 -11.15 -5.71 -8.69
C ASP A 57 -11.30 -5.83 -10.19
N LYS A 58 -10.85 -4.82 -10.93
CA LYS A 58 -10.64 -4.93 -12.38
C LYS A 58 -9.16 -4.72 -12.67
N GLN A 59 -8.45 -5.76 -13.10
CA GLN A 59 -7.01 -5.72 -13.39
C GLN A 59 -6.67 -6.49 -14.65
N GLY A 60 -5.83 -5.92 -15.52
CA GLY A 60 -5.53 -6.49 -16.84
C GLY A 60 -6.78 -6.75 -17.70
N GLY A 61 -7.87 -5.99 -17.51
CA GLY A 61 -9.16 -6.27 -18.18
C GLY A 61 -9.94 -7.49 -17.64
N VAL A 62 -9.51 -8.06 -16.52
CA VAL A 62 -10.17 -9.18 -15.82
C VAL A 62 -10.89 -8.64 -14.58
N LEU A 63 -12.19 -8.89 -14.48
CA LEU A 63 -12.96 -8.63 -13.26
C LEU A 63 -12.78 -9.81 -12.30
N SER A 64 -12.29 -9.56 -11.09
CA SER A 64 -12.11 -10.57 -10.05
C SER A 64 -12.98 -10.26 -8.85
N LEU A 65 -13.75 -11.25 -8.39
CA LEU A 65 -14.65 -11.11 -7.24
C LEU A 65 -14.75 -12.42 -6.46
N THR A 66 -15.26 -12.33 -5.23
CA THR A 66 -15.53 -13.49 -4.38
C THR A 66 -17.02 -13.57 -4.07
N LEU A 67 -17.64 -14.72 -4.37
CA LEU A 67 -19.03 -15.01 -4.03
C LEU A 67 -19.11 -15.95 -2.82
N ILE A 68 -20.19 -15.85 -2.06
CA ILE A 68 -20.52 -16.85 -1.05
C ILE A 68 -21.09 -18.09 -1.76
N LEU A 69 -20.52 -19.26 -1.49
CA LEU A 69 -21.11 -20.54 -1.89
C LEU A 69 -21.86 -21.15 -0.68
N PRO A 70 -23.19 -21.35 -0.78
CA PRO A 70 -23.96 -21.98 0.29
C PRO A 70 -23.60 -23.44 0.53
N ASN A 71 -23.39 -23.80 1.79
CA ASN A 71 -23.24 -25.19 2.22
C ASN A 71 -24.50 -25.61 3.01
N PRO A 72 -25.41 -26.37 2.41
CA PRO A 72 -26.57 -26.94 3.11
C PRO A 72 -26.15 -28.06 4.07
N ALA A 73 -27.07 -28.67 4.81
CA ALA A 73 -26.75 -29.74 5.76
C ALA A 73 -26.02 -30.95 5.11
N ASN A 74 -26.39 -31.27 3.87
CA ASN A 74 -25.87 -32.34 3.03
C ASN A 74 -24.79 -31.85 2.04
N TYR A 75 -24.01 -30.83 2.38
CA TYR A 75 -23.02 -30.26 1.46
C TYR A 75 -21.99 -31.30 0.94
N SER A 76 -21.52 -31.12 -0.30
CA SER A 76 -20.47 -31.96 -0.89
C SER A 76 -19.06 -31.45 -0.56
N GLN A 77 -18.04 -32.28 -0.79
CA GLN A 77 -16.65 -31.87 -0.62
C GLN A 77 -16.28 -30.70 -1.56
N GLU A 78 -16.85 -30.68 -2.75
CA GLU A 78 -16.64 -29.61 -3.74
C GLU A 78 -17.29 -28.30 -3.30
N GLN A 79 -18.38 -28.34 -2.53
CA GLN A 79 -18.96 -27.15 -1.88
C GLN A 79 -18.14 -26.68 -0.66
N ALA A 80 -17.52 -27.61 0.08
CA ALA A 80 -16.66 -27.28 1.20
C ALA A 80 -15.33 -26.63 0.77
N PHE A 81 -14.80 -27.04 -0.39
CA PHE A 81 -13.53 -26.58 -0.95
C PHE A 81 -13.68 -26.24 -2.43
N PRO A 82 -14.44 -25.18 -2.76
CA PRO A 82 -14.76 -24.84 -4.14
C PRO A 82 -13.52 -24.37 -4.89
N VAL A 83 -13.37 -24.90 -6.11
CA VAL A 83 -12.31 -24.48 -7.03
C VAL A 83 -12.67 -23.11 -7.62
N PRO A 84 -11.76 -22.12 -7.61
CA PRO A 84 -12.01 -20.84 -8.27
C PRO A 84 -12.25 -20.99 -9.77
N LEU A 85 -13.19 -20.22 -10.31
CA LEU A 85 -13.47 -20.17 -11.75
C LEU A 85 -12.64 -19.08 -12.41
N THR A 86 -12.02 -19.41 -13.53
CA THR A 86 -11.19 -18.49 -14.32
C THR A 86 -11.81 -18.32 -15.70
N ASP A 87 -11.87 -17.08 -16.18
CA ASP A 87 -12.44 -16.67 -17.46
C ASP A 87 -13.83 -17.27 -17.74
N VAL A 88 -14.76 -16.97 -16.82
CA VAL A 88 -16.13 -17.48 -16.88
C VAL A 88 -16.83 -17.02 -18.18
N PRO A 89 -17.40 -17.95 -18.97
CA PRO A 89 -18.19 -17.60 -20.16
C PRO A 89 -19.53 -16.95 -19.80
N ASP A 90 -20.16 -16.29 -20.77
CA ASP A 90 -21.53 -15.80 -20.61
C ASP A 90 -22.52 -16.97 -20.48
N GLY A 91 -23.54 -16.79 -19.63
CA GLY A 91 -24.55 -17.80 -19.35
C GLY A 91 -24.68 -18.14 -17.86
N PHE A 92 -25.42 -19.21 -17.60
CA PHE A 92 -25.51 -19.78 -16.25
C PHE A 92 -24.20 -20.44 -15.85
N ILE A 93 -23.74 -20.12 -14.64
CA ILE A 93 -22.55 -20.72 -14.06
C ILE A 93 -22.97 -21.92 -13.23
N ALA A 94 -22.43 -23.09 -13.58
CA ALA A 94 -22.62 -24.30 -12.78
C ALA A 94 -21.83 -24.17 -11.47
N LEU A 95 -22.53 -24.33 -10.34
CA LEU A 95 -21.94 -24.38 -9.02
C LEU A 95 -21.93 -25.83 -8.51
N PRO A 96 -21.03 -26.19 -7.57
CA PRO A 96 -21.05 -27.51 -6.95
C PRO A 96 -22.38 -27.79 -6.23
N ASP A 97 -22.95 -28.96 -6.50
CA ASP A 97 -24.20 -29.43 -5.90
C ASP A 97 -23.98 -30.12 -4.54
N PRO A 98 -25.01 -30.15 -3.67
CA PRO A 98 -24.97 -30.94 -2.45
C PRO A 98 -25.10 -32.45 -2.72
N LEU A 99 -24.76 -33.25 -1.72
CA LEU A 99 -24.94 -34.70 -1.76
C LEU A 99 -26.43 -35.07 -1.83
N PRO A 100 -26.83 -36.14 -2.53
CA PRO A 100 -28.22 -36.59 -2.56
C PRO A 100 -28.76 -36.86 -1.14
N THR A 101 -30.02 -36.51 -0.89
CA THR A 101 -30.76 -36.88 0.32
C THR A 101 -31.81 -37.93 0.00
N ASP A 102 -32.15 -38.76 0.99
CA ASP A 102 -33.26 -39.73 0.91
C ASP A 102 -34.64 -39.06 1.06
N ASP A 103 -34.68 -37.75 1.27
CA ASP A 103 -35.91 -36.98 1.35
C ASP A 103 -36.60 -36.94 -0.02
N PRO A 104 -37.93 -37.10 -0.09
CA PRO A 104 -38.66 -36.90 -1.33
C PRO A 104 -38.37 -35.50 -1.86
N VAL A 105 -37.85 -35.40 -3.09
CA VAL A 105 -37.71 -34.12 -3.78
C VAL A 105 -39.11 -33.54 -3.91
N GLU A 106 -39.46 -32.61 -3.03
CA GLU A 106 -40.73 -31.90 -3.10
C GLU A 106 -40.78 -31.23 -4.48
N PRO A 107 -41.83 -31.45 -5.28
CA PRO A 107 -41.87 -30.90 -6.63
C PRO A 107 -41.66 -29.40 -6.54
N ALA A 108 -40.57 -28.93 -7.14
CA ALA A 108 -40.18 -27.53 -7.11
C ALA A 108 -41.42 -26.69 -7.45
N LEU A 109 -41.86 -25.87 -6.50
CA LEU A 109 -42.87 -24.86 -6.78
C LEU A 109 -42.41 -24.10 -8.03
N PRO A 110 -43.34 -23.73 -8.94
CA PRO A 110 -42.98 -22.94 -10.10
C PRO A 110 -42.14 -21.77 -9.62
N SER A 111 -40.93 -21.64 -10.18
CA SER A 111 -40.01 -20.56 -9.85
C SER A 111 -40.81 -19.25 -9.90
N PRO A 112 -40.77 -18.39 -8.86
CA PRO A 112 -41.45 -17.10 -8.94
C PRO A 112 -41.01 -16.42 -10.24
N GLU A 113 -41.95 -15.75 -10.92
CA GLU A 113 -41.64 -15.06 -12.18
C GLU A 113 -40.36 -14.23 -12.01
N PRO A 114 -39.44 -14.21 -12.98
CA PRO A 114 -38.15 -13.55 -12.84
C PRO A 114 -38.37 -12.04 -12.76
N VAL A 115 -38.59 -11.54 -11.55
CA VAL A 115 -38.48 -10.12 -11.23
C VAL A 115 -36.99 -9.83 -11.21
N SER A 116 -36.47 -9.40 -12.36
CA SER A 116 -35.12 -8.86 -12.45
C SER A 116 -35.06 -7.61 -11.57
N LYS A 117 -34.34 -7.72 -10.45
CA LYS A 117 -34.03 -6.59 -9.58
C LYS A 117 -32.67 -6.04 -9.99
N VAL A 118 -32.54 -4.72 -10.07
CA VAL A 118 -31.22 -4.09 -10.22
C VAL A 118 -30.59 -4.04 -8.83
N GLY A 119 -29.43 -4.68 -8.68
CA GLY A 119 -28.64 -4.64 -7.47
C GLY A 119 -28.03 -3.27 -7.23
N VAL A 120 -27.80 -2.95 -5.96
CA VAL A 120 -27.26 -1.63 -5.56
C VAL A 120 -25.75 -1.71 -5.39
N ILE A 121 -25.02 -0.85 -6.09
CA ILE A 121 -23.58 -0.64 -5.93
C ILE A 121 -23.34 0.79 -5.47
N ASP A 122 -22.67 0.95 -4.35
CA ASP A 122 -22.24 2.24 -3.81
C ASP A 122 -20.97 2.71 -4.53
N TRP A 123 -21.17 3.39 -5.65
CA TRP A 123 -20.09 3.94 -6.46
C TRP A 123 -19.32 5.08 -5.80
N SER A 124 -19.82 5.66 -4.69
CA SER A 124 -19.04 6.64 -3.92
C SER A 124 -17.79 6.03 -3.26
N GLN A 125 -17.77 4.70 -3.13
CA GLN A 125 -16.65 3.93 -2.56
C GLN A 125 -15.65 3.44 -3.62
N LEU A 126 -15.85 3.74 -4.91
CA LEU A 126 -14.97 3.29 -5.98
C LEU A 126 -13.56 3.87 -5.80
N ILE A 127 -12.57 3.00 -5.62
CA ILE A 127 -11.17 3.39 -5.57
C ILE A 127 -10.60 3.26 -6.97
N THR A 128 -10.44 4.40 -7.63
CA THR A 128 -9.93 4.43 -9.00
C THR A 128 -8.42 4.19 -9.05
N LYS A 129 -7.92 3.68 -10.18
CA LYS A 129 -6.47 3.60 -10.45
C LYS A 129 -5.76 4.92 -10.16
N LYS A 130 -6.34 6.03 -10.64
CA LYS A 130 -5.80 7.38 -10.43
C LYS A 130 -5.66 7.75 -8.94
N MET A 131 -6.61 7.33 -8.09
CA MET A 131 -6.53 7.58 -6.65
C MET A 131 -5.39 6.78 -6.01
N LYS A 132 -5.22 5.52 -6.39
CA LYS A 132 -4.12 4.67 -5.91
C LYS A 132 -2.77 5.23 -6.34
N ASP A 133 -2.64 5.62 -7.61
CA ASP A 133 -1.42 6.22 -8.16
C ASP A 133 -1.08 7.54 -7.46
N ALA A 134 -2.09 8.39 -7.18
CA ALA A 134 -1.90 9.65 -6.49
C ALA A 134 -1.48 9.45 -5.02
N GLU A 135 -2.08 8.50 -4.31
CA GLU A 135 -1.70 8.15 -2.93
C GLU A 135 -0.26 7.62 -2.88
N GLN A 136 0.12 6.74 -3.81
CA GLN A 136 1.48 6.24 -3.93
C GLN A 136 2.49 7.36 -4.21
N ALA A 137 2.20 8.25 -5.17
CA ALA A 137 3.04 9.40 -5.47
C ALA A 137 3.17 10.36 -4.27
N ALA A 138 2.09 10.55 -3.50
CA ALA A 138 2.10 11.36 -2.29
C ALA A 138 2.99 10.74 -1.20
N ARG A 139 2.93 9.42 -1.01
CA ARG A 139 3.79 8.68 -0.07
C ARG A 139 5.27 8.79 -0.46
N GLU A 140 5.58 8.61 -1.73
CA GLU A 140 6.95 8.75 -2.24
C GLU A 140 7.50 10.16 -2.03
N LEU A 141 6.69 11.19 -2.31
CA LEU A 141 7.07 12.58 -2.02
C LEU A 141 7.28 12.81 -0.52
N ALA A 142 6.43 12.24 0.33
CA ALA A 142 6.55 12.37 1.78
C ALA A 142 7.84 11.71 2.31
N LEU A 143 8.18 10.52 1.83
CA LEU A 143 9.43 9.83 2.16
C LEU A 143 10.66 10.64 1.71
N ALA A 144 10.67 11.12 0.47
CA ALA A 144 11.78 11.94 -0.04
C ALA A 144 11.97 13.25 0.77
N LYS A 145 10.86 13.88 1.19
CA LYS A 145 10.88 15.06 2.08
C LYS A 145 11.42 14.72 3.47
N ALA A 146 11.02 13.58 4.04
CA ALA A 146 11.51 13.13 5.34
C ALA A 146 13.03 12.88 5.30
N ASP A 147 13.53 12.23 4.25
CA ASP A 147 14.97 12.00 4.05
C ASP A 147 15.74 13.32 3.93
N LEU A 148 15.24 14.27 3.14
CA LEU A 148 15.85 15.60 3.02
C LEU A 148 15.87 16.33 4.37
N ALA A 149 14.79 16.24 5.15
CA ALA A 149 14.70 16.86 6.46
C ALA A 149 15.69 16.22 7.45
N ALA A 150 15.78 14.88 7.48
CA ALA A 150 16.72 14.14 8.32
C ALA A 150 18.18 14.51 8.00
N ARG A 151 18.54 14.54 6.70
CA ARG A 151 19.89 14.95 6.25
C ARG A 151 20.22 16.40 6.62
N ASN A 152 19.25 17.31 6.46
CA ASN A 152 19.44 18.72 6.85
C ASN A 152 19.61 18.88 8.36
N SER A 153 18.84 18.14 9.16
CA SER A 153 18.95 18.14 10.62
C SER A 153 20.32 17.61 11.07
N ALA A 154 20.74 16.45 10.55
CA ALA A 154 22.05 15.86 10.85
C ALA A 154 23.20 16.79 10.46
N ALA A 155 23.13 17.41 9.27
CA ALA A 155 24.15 18.39 8.85
C ALA A 155 24.16 19.63 9.75
N ALA A 156 23.00 20.14 10.16
CA ALA A 156 22.92 21.28 11.08
C ALA A 156 23.53 20.94 12.45
N PHE A 157 23.27 19.74 12.97
CA PHE A 157 23.85 19.25 14.22
C PHE A 157 25.38 19.14 14.13
N GLN A 158 25.91 18.52 13.06
CA GLN A 158 27.37 18.42 12.87
C GLN A 158 28.03 19.79 12.73
N ILE A 159 27.40 20.72 11.99
CA ILE A 159 27.88 22.09 11.86
C ILE A 159 27.95 22.76 13.24
N ALA A 160 26.89 22.68 14.05
CA ALA A 160 26.87 23.28 15.38
C ALA A 160 27.94 22.68 16.30
N ARG A 161 28.07 21.34 16.33
CA ARG A 161 29.09 20.64 17.14
C ARG A 161 30.52 21.05 16.77
N ILE A 162 30.83 21.13 15.47
CA ILE A 162 32.17 21.51 15.01
C ILE A 162 32.42 23.01 15.28
N GLN A 163 31.42 23.87 15.06
CA GLN A 163 31.55 25.31 15.36
C GLN A 163 31.81 25.54 16.84
N ASP A 164 31.03 24.92 17.71
CA ASP A 164 31.17 25.03 19.16
C ASP A 164 32.56 24.60 19.64
N ARG A 165 33.11 23.50 19.09
CA ARG A 165 34.47 23.06 19.41
C ARG A 165 35.53 24.05 18.95
N ILE A 166 35.43 24.56 17.71
CA ILE A 166 36.36 25.57 17.20
C ILE A 166 36.32 26.84 18.05
N GLU A 167 35.12 27.30 18.43
CA GLU A 167 34.93 28.49 19.27
C GLU A 167 35.52 28.27 20.68
N THR A 168 35.31 27.09 21.26
CA THR A 168 35.85 26.73 22.57
C THR A 168 37.38 26.65 22.56
N LEU A 169 37.97 25.99 21.55
CA LEU A 169 39.42 25.93 21.38
C LEU A 169 40.00 27.33 21.13
N GLY A 170 39.35 28.13 20.29
CA GLY A 170 39.74 29.50 20.00
C GLY A 170 39.86 30.37 21.26
N TYR A 171 38.96 30.22 22.23
CA TYR A 171 39.07 30.91 23.52
C TYR A 171 40.35 30.52 24.28
N GLY A 172 40.71 29.24 24.34
CA GLY A 172 41.94 28.76 24.99
C GLY A 172 43.21 29.26 24.28
N ILE A 173 43.19 29.30 22.94
CA ILE A 173 44.29 29.82 22.12
C ILE A 173 44.50 31.31 22.37
N GLU A 174 43.41 32.10 22.36
CA GLU A 174 43.47 33.55 22.64
C GLU A 174 43.94 33.85 24.07
N ALA A 175 43.61 32.99 25.03
CA ALA A 175 44.06 33.09 26.42
C ALA A 175 45.54 32.69 26.61
N GLY A 176 46.14 31.98 25.64
CA GLY A 176 47.49 31.41 25.75
C GLY A 176 47.55 30.15 26.62
N ASP A 177 46.40 29.52 26.90
CA ASP A 177 46.26 28.33 27.74
C ASP A 177 46.12 27.03 26.92
N ALA A 178 46.01 27.13 25.60
CA ALA A 178 45.89 25.98 24.70
C ALA A 178 47.23 25.25 24.50
N THR A 179 47.13 23.92 24.36
CA THR A 179 48.25 23.07 23.96
C THR A 179 48.47 23.10 22.44
N GLU A 180 49.66 22.70 21.97
CA GLU A 180 49.95 22.57 20.52
C GLU A 180 48.96 21.59 19.84
N GLU A 181 48.55 20.52 20.52
CA GLU A 181 47.57 19.55 20.01
C GLU A 181 46.17 20.18 19.81
N GLU A 182 45.77 21.09 20.69
CA GLU A 182 44.50 21.81 20.63
C GLU A 182 44.48 22.89 19.53
N GLU A 183 45.62 23.54 19.28
CA GLU A 183 45.81 24.44 18.14
C GLU A 183 45.69 23.68 16.80
N GLU A 184 46.37 22.53 16.68
CA GLU A 184 46.29 21.66 15.50
C GLU A 184 44.86 21.11 15.28
N GLU A 185 44.15 20.73 16.34
CA GLU A 185 42.75 20.30 16.27
C GLU A 185 41.85 21.41 15.71
N ALA A 186 41.97 22.64 16.22
CA ALA A 186 41.18 23.78 15.75
C ALA A 186 41.42 24.08 14.27
N GLU A 187 42.69 24.06 13.82
CA GLU A 187 43.05 24.23 12.42
C GLU A 187 42.51 23.12 11.54
N ALA A 188 42.54 21.86 12.00
CA ALA A 188 42.03 20.70 11.27
C ALA A 188 40.49 20.70 11.15
N LEU A 189 39.77 21.22 12.14
CA LEU A 189 38.30 21.28 12.14
C LEU A 189 37.74 22.36 11.20
N ALA A 190 38.47 23.45 10.94
CA ALA A 190 38.03 24.54 10.06
C ALA A 190 37.66 24.09 8.62
N PRO A 191 38.49 23.32 7.89
CA PRO A 191 38.11 22.81 6.57
C PRO A 191 36.95 21.80 6.63
N VAL A 192 36.83 21.02 7.71
CA VAL A 192 35.73 20.06 7.92
C VAL A 192 34.41 20.81 8.09
N LEU A 193 34.39 21.88 8.88
CA LEU A 193 33.23 22.77 9.02
C LEU A 193 32.78 23.34 7.66
N LYS A 194 33.74 23.81 6.85
CA LYS A 194 33.47 24.33 5.51
C LYS A 194 32.84 23.26 4.61
N ALA A 195 33.33 22.02 4.66
CA ALA A 195 32.77 20.90 3.91
C ALA A 195 31.33 20.58 4.32
N TRP A 196 31.02 20.56 5.62
CA TRP A 196 29.66 20.34 6.12
C TRP A 196 28.70 21.49 5.73
N LYS A 197 29.16 22.75 5.78
CA LYS A 197 28.37 23.90 5.29
C LYS A 197 28.09 23.79 3.78
N ALA A 198 29.07 23.37 2.98
CA ALA A 198 28.90 23.14 1.55
C ALA A 198 27.92 21.99 1.25
N TYR A 199 27.99 20.89 2.02
CA TYR A 199 27.04 19.79 1.94
C TYR A 199 25.60 20.25 2.24
N LYS A 200 25.39 21.00 3.32
CA LYS A 200 24.07 21.56 3.67
C LYS A 200 23.53 22.50 2.59
N PHE A 201 24.39 23.33 2.01
CA PHE A 201 24.03 24.16 0.85
C PHE A 201 23.63 23.31 -0.37
N ALA A 202 24.34 22.20 -0.63
CA ALA A 202 24.00 21.28 -1.71
C ALA A 202 22.67 20.56 -1.47
N LEU A 203 22.36 20.16 -0.23
CA LEU A 203 21.05 19.59 0.14
C LEU A 203 19.90 20.56 -0.19
N GLY A 204 20.10 21.87 0.04
CA GLY A 204 19.13 22.91 -0.30
C GLY A 204 18.79 23.01 -1.81
N LYS A 205 19.59 22.38 -2.68
CA LYS A 205 19.36 22.33 -4.14
C LYS A 205 18.72 21.02 -4.60
N VAL A 206 18.54 20.03 -3.73
CA VAL A 206 18.02 18.70 -4.10
C VAL A 206 16.59 18.78 -4.65
N THR A 207 15.75 19.64 -4.10
CA THR A 207 14.36 19.83 -4.55
C THR A 207 14.24 20.52 -5.91
N ALA A 208 15.31 21.14 -6.40
CA ALA A 208 15.38 21.77 -7.72
C ALA A 208 15.87 20.82 -8.82
N GLN A 209 16.24 19.58 -8.47
CA GLN A 209 16.70 18.60 -9.45
C GLN A 209 15.53 18.12 -10.32
N PRO A 210 15.76 17.82 -11.61
CA PRO A 210 14.73 17.27 -12.49
C PRO A 210 14.28 15.86 -12.06
N THR A 211 15.09 15.14 -11.28
CA THR A 211 14.77 13.81 -10.75
C THR A 211 14.06 13.86 -9.40
N TRP A 212 13.85 15.06 -8.84
CA TRP A 212 13.05 15.22 -7.62
C TRP A 212 11.57 14.92 -7.94
N HIS A 213 10.86 14.13 -7.15
CA HIS A 213 11.23 13.43 -5.91
C HIS A 213 11.45 11.91 -6.10
N GLN A 214 11.40 11.43 -7.34
CA GLN A 214 11.39 9.99 -7.65
C GLN A 214 12.78 9.35 -7.57
N ALA A 215 13.82 10.08 -7.93
CA ALA A 215 15.20 9.58 -7.90
C ALA A 215 16.19 10.73 -7.60
N PRO A 216 16.09 11.37 -6.42
CA PRO A 216 16.98 12.47 -6.07
C PRO A 216 18.44 12.01 -6.02
N VAL A 217 19.33 12.80 -6.62
CA VAL A 217 20.78 12.60 -6.49
C VAL A 217 21.25 13.32 -5.24
N TRP A 218 21.54 12.56 -4.19
CA TRP A 218 21.99 13.11 -2.92
C TRP A 218 23.46 13.54 -3.00
N PRO A 219 23.83 14.72 -2.46
CA PRO A 219 25.23 15.07 -2.27
C PRO A 219 25.91 14.09 -1.31
N VAL A 220 27.22 13.90 -1.44
CA VAL A 220 28.00 13.03 -0.55
C VAL A 220 28.23 13.76 0.77
N ALA A 221 27.87 13.13 1.88
CA ALA A 221 28.13 13.67 3.20
C ALA A 221 29.64 13.63 3.50
N PRO A 222 30.23 14.69 4.08
CA PRO A 222 31.62 14.66 4.55
C PRO A 222 31.81 13.64 5.68
N ALA A 223 33.05 13.26 5.94
CA ALA A 223 33.38 12.45 7.12
C ALA A 223 33.01 13.20 8.41
N ILE A 224 32.51 12.45 9.39
CA ILE A 224 32.22 12.99 10.72
C ILE A 224 33.54 13.05 11.49
N PRO A 225 33.97 14.22 11.99
CA PRO A 225 35.21 14.32 12.75
C PRO A 225 35.03 13.72 14.16
N GLU A 226 36.09 13.07 14.63
CA GLU A 226 36.25 12.72 16.05
C GLU A 226 36.58 14.02 16.82
N ILE A 227 35.83 14.28 17.89
CA ILE A 227 36.05 15.42 18.77
C ILE A 227 36.04 14.86 20.18
N ALA A 228 37.20 14.84 20.84
CA ALA A 228 37.40 14.15 22.12
C ALA A 228 36.48 14.68 23.23
N ALA A 229 36.21 15.98 23.25
CA ALA A 229 35.34 16.63 24.23
C ALA A 229 33.83 16.47 23.96
N ALA A 230 33.45 15.98 22.77
CA ALA A 230 32.06 15.76 22.37
C ALA A 230 31.96 14.48 21.51
N PRO A 231 32.23 13.29 22.08
CA PRO A 231 32.16 12.03 21.34
C PRO A 231 30.71 11.78 20.89
N MET A 232 30.52 11.37 19.63
CA MET A 232 29.21 10.83 19.24
C MET A 232 29.02 9.51 19.96
N LEU A 233 27.88 9.31 20.63
CA LEU A 233 27.47 7.97 21.06
C LEU A 233 27.32 7.12 19.81
N VAL A 234 28.28 6.20 19.61
CA VAL A 234 28.13 5.11 18.66
C VAL A 234 27.13 4.15 19.32
N GLU A 235 25.92 4.05 18.81
CA GLU A 235 25.03 2.95 19.23
C GLU A 235 25.70 1.64 18.77
N GLU A 236 26.31 0.92 19.71
CA GLU A 236 26.77 -0.44 19.48
C GLU A 236 25.56 -1.31 19.10
N PRO A 237 25.64 -2.14 18.04
CA PRO A 237 24.58 -3.09 17.76
C PRO A 237 24.53 -4.08 18.93
N LEU A 238 23.35 -4.23 19.53
CA LEU A 238 23.07 -5.23 20.56
C LEU A 238 23.57 -6.60 20.08
N ALA A 239 24.54 -7.16 20.81
CA ALA A 239 25.07 -8.51 20.61
C ALA A 239 24.05 -9.59 20.96
#